data_AF-A0A196KWI2-F1
#
_entry.id   AF-A0A196KWI2-F1
#
_cell.length_a   1.000
_cell.length_b   1.000
_cell.length_c   1.000
_cell.angle_alpha   90.00
_cell.angle_beta   90.00
_cell.angle_gamma   90.00
#
_symmetry.space_group_name_H-M   'P 1'
#
loop_
_entity.id
_entity.type
_entity.pdbx_description
1 polymer ?
#
loop_
_entity_poly.entity_id
_entity_poly.type
_entity_poly.pdbx_seq_one_letter_code
_entity_poly.pdbx_strand_id
1 'polypeptide(L)'
;MTSASFREVLTPGWAFWRAALDTGTGLVVGTLYTFLGIVVLGIVGEEALSTLYWQIDLDPLFRSSMGVILLVGAVLALGVPLVLVAERTAALRAVQVAMAEHPDAVPQHVLRDELAATPSSHLRLTGLIVFWTVAGLGGIFALGVLFTEDLREDPISWIVLAVMAALAAGAEVLRRVAVGRQEEEAALLGELRRRWAQVAIRATAADADRRRTAPEGMLPRWLSTPSARVLDRVAVVLLAATFVSLGAFMVSVFLRQQCRTCDPVYWNEPIENGIDVLSLGSGAAIAVCAGVSAVAWTGGVLLQSAREIALARWAAAGGSRRVDTERIRPLLTENRALVRLQLGLSALGAGGVIVGTAAVWAEWRNMDAPTVLLASACAIVLGVVVGWSDAPRSRRERQAIREAAAPGDVVRAGAQTRGARAARARRR
;
A
#
# COMPACT_ATOMS: atom_id res chain seq x y z
N MET A 1 4.93 0.24 42.86
CA MET A 1 5.09 -0.78 41.80
C MET A 1 4.38 -0.29 40.55
N THR A 2 5.09 -0.12 39.44
CA THR A 2 4.49 0.23 38.15
C THR A 2 3.70 -0.97 37.63
N SER A 3 2.38 -0.82 37.46
CA SER A 3 1.53 -1.86 36.91
C SER A 3 1.87 -2.12 35.45
N ALA A 4 2.03 -3.38 35.05
CA ALA A 4 2.20 -3.77 33.66
C ALA A 4 1.08 -3.17 32.80
N SER A 5 1.42 -2.52 31.68
CA SER A 5 0.45 -1.84 30.84
C SER A 5 0.84 -1.87 29.35
N PHE A 6 -0.16 -1.80 28.49
CA PHE A 6 0.06 -1.62 27.06
C PHE A 6 0.44 -0.17 26.77
N ARG A 7 1.49 0.03 25.96
CA ARG A 7 1.98 1.36 25.61
C ARG A 7 2.25 1.49 24.13
N GLU A 8 1.84 2.62 23.56
CA GLU A 8 2.18 2.99 22.20
C GLU A 8 3.67 3.36 22.11
N VAL A 9 4.43 2.52 21.43
CA VAL A 9 5.85 2.76 21.10
C VAL A 9 5.90 3.67 19.88
N LEU A 10 6.81 4.64 19.88
CA LEU A 10 7.13 5.46 18.72
C LEU A 10 8.50 6.09 18.89
N THR A 11 9.31 6.10 17.82
CA THR A 11 10.49 6.97 17.69
C THR A 11 10.36 7.79 16.40
N PRO A 12 10.98 8.99 16.32
CA PRO A 12 10.95 9.80 15.10
C PRO A 12 11.51 9.07 13.87
N GLY A 13 12.53 8.25 14.07
CA GLY A 13 13.13 7.44 13.00
C GLY A 13 12.19 6.36 12.48
N TRP A 14 11.51 5.63 13.37
CA TRP A 14 10.52 4.63 12.92
C TRP A 14 9.30 5.30 12.25
N ALA A 15 8.83 6.42 12.79
CA ALA A 15 7.75 7.22 12.20
C ALA A 15 8.04 7.63 10.75
N PHE A 16 9.27 8.10 10.48
CA PHE A 16 9.69 8.48 9.13
C PHE A 16 9.66 7.28 8.17
N TRP A 17 10.28 6.15 8.54
CA TRP A 17 10.32 4.98 7.67
C TRP A 17 8.94 4.35 7.45
N ARG A 18 8.06 4.42 8.45
CA ARG A 18 6.68 4.00 8.28
C ARG A 18 5.93 4.89 7.29
N ALA A 19 6.07 6.22 7.40
CA ALA A 19 5.51 7.13 6.43
C ALA A 19 6.08 6.86 5.02
N ALA A 20 7.38 6.65 4.88
CA ALA A 20 7.98 6.29 3.59
C ALA A 20 7.41 4.99 3.01
N LEU A 21 7.17 3.97 3.84
CA LEU A 21 6.57 2.69 3.42
C LEU A 21 5.11 2.85 2.98
N ASP A 22 4.32 3.61 3.72
CA ASP A 22 2.93 3.89 3.38
C ASP A 22 2.85 4.71 2.07
N THR A 23 3.73 5.68 1.87
CA THR A 23 3.87 6.40 0.58
C THR A 23 4.30 5.44 -0.53
N GLY A 24 5.28 4.57 -0.31
CA GLY A 24 5.69 3.55 -1.28
C GLY A 24 4.55 2.63 -1.69
N THR A 25 3.71 2.22 -0.73
CA THR A 25 2.50 1.44 -0.99
C THR A 25 1.50 2.24 -1.85
N GLY A 26 1.30 3.52 -1.52
CA GLY A 26 0.47 4.41 -2.32
C GLY A 26 0.98 4.60 -3.75
N LEU A 27 2.30 4.71 -3.94
CA LEU A 27 2.93 4.81 -5.26
C LEU A 27 2.74 3.53 -6.08
N VAL A 28 2.88 2.35 -5.47
CA VAL A 28 2.64 1.05 -6.15
C VAL A 28 1.18 0.96 -6.59
N VAL A 29 0.25 1.25 -5.68
CA VAL A 29 -1.19 1.23 -5.97
C VAL A 29 -1.54 2.24 -7.06
N GLY A 30 -1.01 3.47 -6.98
CA GLY A 30 -1.19 4.50 -8.01
C GLY A 30 -0.67 4.07 -9.37
N THR A 31 0.55 3.52 -9.43
CA THR A 31 1.15 3.02 -10.66
C THR A 31 0.27 1.94 -11.32
N LEU A 32 -0.25 1.01 -10.53
CA LEU A 32 -1.16 -0.03 -11.03
C LEU A 32 -2.49 0.55 -11.54
N TYR A 33 -3.08 1.50 -10.82
CA TYR A 33 -4.31 2.16 -11.27
C TYR A 33 -4.09 3.01 -12.52
N THR A 34 -2.95 3.68 -12.63
CA THR A 34 -2.58 4.47 -13.81
C THR A 34 -2.35 3.59 -15.02
N PHE A 35 -1.66 2.46 -14.85
CA PHE A 35 -1.53 1.45 -15.90
C PHE A 35 -2.91 0.99 -16.40
N LEU A 36 -3.80 0.61 -15.47
CA LEU A 36 -5.16 0.19 -15.83
C LEU A 36 -5.93 1.31 -16.53
N GLY A 37 -5.84 2.54 -16.02
CA GLY A 37 -6.49 3.70 -16.62
C GLY A 37 -6.00 4.00 -18.02
N ILE A 38 -4.69 3.90 -18.27
CA ILE A 38 -4.10 4.08 -19.60
C ILE A 38 -4.56 3.00 -20.57
N VAL A 39 -4.57 1.72 -20.15
CA VAL A 39 -5.04 0.62 -21.01
C VAL A 39 -6.51 0.82 -21.39
N VAL A 40 -7.36 1.17 -20.42
CA VAL A 40 -8.78 1.43 -20.67
C VAL A 40 -8.96 2.64 -21.56
N LEU A 41 -8.27 3.76 -21.31
CA LEU A 41 -8.37 4.97 -22.11
C LEU A 41 -7.80 4.81 -23.52
N GLY A 42 -6.73 4.04 -23.71
CA GLY A 42 -6.15 3.73 -25.01
C GLY A 42 -7.15 2.99 -25.88
N ILE A 43 -7.68 1.88 -25.37
CA ILE A 43 -8.59 1.01 -26.12
C ILE A 43 -9.97 1.68 -26.30
N VAL A 44 -10.58 2.25 -25.25
CA VAL A 44 -11.88 2.96 -25.39
C VAL A 44 -11.72 4.20 -26.27
N GLY A 45 -10.60 4.91 -26.13
CA GLY A 45 -10.31 6.10 -26.92
C GLY A 45 -10.21 5.78 -28.41
N GLU A 46 -9.46 4.75 -28.77
CA GLU A 46 -9.30 4.31 -30.16
C GLU A 46 -10.62 3.82 -30.75
N GLU A 47 -11.41 3.04 -30.02
CA GLU A 47 -12.62 2.39 -30.53
C GLU A 47 -13.86 3.31 -30.51
N ALA A 48 -14.15 3.93 -29.36
CA ALA A 48 -15.41 4.64 -29.16
C ALA A 48 -15.30 6.16 -29.39
N LEU A 49 -14.10 6.71 -29.28
CA LEU A 49 -13.83 8.15 -29.41
C LEU A 49 -12.76 8.41 -30.46
N SER A 50 -12.69 7.59 -31.51
CA SER A 50 -11.62 7.62 -32.53
C SER A 50 -11.35 9.03 -33.04
N THR A 51 -12.39 9.82 -33.34
CA THR A 51 -12.26 11.22 -33.75
C THR A 51 -11.59 12.11 -32.70
N LEU A 52 -11.93 11.97 -31.42
CA LEU A 52 -11.28 12.71 -30.33
C LEU A 52 -9.85 12.21 -30.07
N TYR A 53 -9.63 10.90 -30.17
CA TYR A 53 -8.34 10.25 -30.00
C TYR A 53 -7.31 10.77 -31.01
N TRP A 54 -7.70 10.84 -32.29
CA TRP A 54 -6.87 11.40 -33.36
C TRP A 54 -6.72 12.92 -33.28
N GLN A 55 -7.73 13.64 -32.79
CA GLN A 55 -7.64 15.09 -32.60
C GLN A 55 -6.67 15.49 -31.48
N ILE A 56 -6.61 14.70 -30.40
CA ILE A 56 -5.77 14.97 -29.23
C ILE A 56 -4.37 14.32 -29.35
N ASP A 57 -4.20 13.41 -30.31
CA ASP A 57 -2.96 12.67 -30.57
C ASP A 57 -2.47 11.91 -29.32
N LEU A 58 -3.30 10.98 -28.84
CA LEU A 58 -3.04 10.22 -27.60
C LEU A 58 -2.11 9.01 -27.78
N ASP A 59 -1.90 8.53 -29.01
CA ASP A 59 -1.08 7.33 -29.28
C ASP A 59 0.38 7.49 -28.81
N PRO A 60 1.09 8.61 -29.10
CA PRO A 60 2.44 8.82 -28.59
C PRO A 60 2.51 8.84 -27.05
N LEU A 61 1.51 9.42 -26.40
CA LEU A 61 1.41 9.47 -24.95
C LEU A 61 1.23 8.06 -24.34
N PHE A 62 0.34 7.24 -24.89
CA PHE A 62 0.11 5.90 -24.37
C PHE A 62 1.30 4.97 -24.60
N ARG A 63 1.95 5.04 -25.77
CA ARG A 63 3.16 4.24 -26.05
C ARG A 63 4.31 4.61 -25.11
N SER A 64 4.60 5.90 -24.93
CA SER A 64 5.66 6.37 -24.04
C SER A 64 5.36 6.02 -22.57
N SER A 65 4.09 6.08 -22.15
CA SER A 65 3.67 5.77 -20.78
C SER A 65 3.99 4.33 -20.37
N MET A 66 4.00 3.36 -21.29
CA MET A 66 4.38 1.98 -20.99
C MET A 66 5.85 1.89 -20.55
N GLY A 67 6.74 2.60 -21.24
CA GLY A 67 8.15 2.69 -20.84
C GLY A 67 8.32 3.33 -19.46
N VAL A 68 7.57 4.40 -19.18
CA VAL A 68 7.59 5.08 -17.87
C VAL A 68 7.04 4.17 -16.77
N ILE A 69 5.95 3.44 -17.00
CA ILE A 69 5.36 2.51 -16.04
C ILE A 69 6.34 1.41 -15.68
N LEU A 70 7.06 0.85 -16.66
CA LEU A 70 8.10 -0.16 -16.42
C LEU A 70 9.24 0.42 -15.58
N LEU A 71 9.68 1.65 -15.89
CA LEU A 71 10.73 2.33 -15.13
C LEU A 71 10.30 2.60 -13.68
N VAL A 72 9.13 3.21 -13.47
CA VAL A 72 8.57 3.48 -12.14
C VAL A 72 8.35 2.18 -11.38
N GLY A 73 7.80 1.16 -12.05
CA GLY A 73 7.60 -0.18 -11.50
C GLY A 73 8.91 -0.81 -11.03
N ALA A 74 9.98 -0.71 -11.82
CA ALA A 74 11.31 -1.21 -11.45
C ALA A 74 11.87 -0.47 -10.22
N VAL A 75 11.76 0.87 -10.19
CA VAL A 75 12.19 1.68 -9.04
C VAL A 75 11.41 1.29 -7.78
N LEU A 76 10.10 1.11 -7.87
CA LEU A 76 9.26 0.72 -6.74
C LEU A 76 9.52 -0.72 -6.29
N ALA A 77 9.74 -1.65 -7.21
CA ALA A 77 10.04 -3.05 -6.93
C ALA A 77 11.36 -3.22 -6.14
N LEU A 78 12.33 -2.33 -6.37
CA LEU A 78 13.59 -2.29 -5.62
C LEU A 78 13.47 -1.45 -4.34
N GLY A 79 12.89 -0.26 -4.44
CA GLY A 79 12.86 0.73 -3.36
C GLY A 79 11.92 0.34 -2.21
N VAL A 80 10.69 -0.09 -2.49
CA VAL A 80 9.69 -0.37 -1.44
C VAL A 80 10.14 -1.50 -0.50
N PRO A 81 10.70 -2.62 -0.98
CA PRO A 81 11.22 -3.64 -0.08
C PRO A 81 12.40 -3.17 0.78
N LEU A 82 13.28 -2.30 0.26
CA LEU A 82 14.37 -1.71 1.06
C LEU A 82 13.83 -0.78 2.14
N VAL A 83 12.83 0.04 1.81
CA VAL A 83 12.10 0.89 2.77
C VAL A 83 11.43 0.03 3.84
N LEU A 84 10.83 -1.10 3.46
CA LEU A 84 10.25 -2.07 4.41
C LEU A 84 11.31 -2.61 5.37
N VAL A 85 12.48 -3.01 4.88
CA VAL A 85 13.58 -3.48 5.75
C VAL A 85 14.05 -2.39 6.70
N ALA A 86 14.20 -1.15 6.22
CA ALA A 86 14.59 -0.01 7.04
C ALA A 86 13.54 0.29 8.11
N GLU A 87 12.25 0.24 7.76
CA GLU A 87 11.11 0.38 8.67
C GLU A 87 11.15 -0.69 9.76
N ARG A 88 11.33 -1.97 9.40
CA ARG A 88 11.38 -3.08 10.36
C ARG A 88 12.58 -2.98 11.30
N THR A 89 13.71 -2.53 10.78
CA THR A 89 14.92 -2.29 11.58
C THR A 89 14.71 -1.14 12.56
N ALA A 90 14.09 -0.04 12.11
CA ALA A 90 13.76 1.11 12.95
C ALA A 90 12.71 0.76 14.02
N ALA A 91 11.70 -0.06 13.68
CA ALA A 91 10.73 -0.62 14.61
C ALA A 91 11.41 -1.45 15.70
N LEU A 92 12.31 -2.36 15.34
CA LEU A 92 13.05 -3.18 16.31
C LEU A 92 13.85 -2.32 17.29
N ARG A 93 14.57 -1.29 16.79
CA ARG A 93 15.30 -0.34 17.63
C ARG A 93 14.38 0.47 18.53
N ALA A 94 13.25 0.94 18.00
CA ALA A 94 12.26 1.69 18.77
C ALA A 94 11.73 0.88 19.96
N VAL A 95 11.51 -0.42 19.74
CA VAL A 95 11.06 -1.36 20.77
C VAL A 95 12.15 -1.62 21.80
N GLN A 96 13.41 -1.80 21.39
CA GLN A 96 14.53 -1.97 22.32
C GLN A 96 14.68 -0.76 23.25
N VAL A 97 14.64 0.45 22.70
CA VAL A 97 14.71 1.71 23.48
C VAL A 97 13.53 1.80 24.44
N ALA A 98 12.30 1.57 23.96
CA ALA A 98 11.11 1.65 24.79
C ALA A 98 11.12 0.61 25.94
N MET A 99 11.69 -0.58 25.71
CA MET A 99 11.81 -1.60 26.75
C MET A 99 12.90 -1.30 27.77
N ALA A 100 13.99 -0.63 27.37
CA ALA A 100 15.01 -0.17 28.30
C ALA A 100 14.43 0.90 29.26
N GLU A 101 13.61 1.81 28.72
CA GLU A 101 12.94 2.86 29.52
C GLU A 101 11.79 2.30 30.38
N HIS A 102 11.03 1.33 29.84
CA HIS A 102 9.84 0.79 30.47
C HIS A 102 9.82 -0.75 30.43
N PRO A 103 10.50 -1.40 31.40
CA PRO A 103 10.73 -2.84 31.39
C PRO A 103 9.46 -3.71 31.50
N ASP A 104 8.36 -3.15 32.00
CA ASP A 104 7.05 -3.77 32.19
C ASP A 104 6.00 -3.29 31.16
N ALA A 105 6.40 -2.54 30.13
CA ALA A 105 5.49 -2.11 29.07
C ALA A 105 5.40 -3.17 27.96
N VAL A 106 4.20 -3.36 27.43
CA VAL A 106 3.96 -4.22 26.27
C VAL A 106 3.68 -3.35 25.05
N PRO A 107 4.43 -3.51 23.95
CA PRO A 107 4.18 -2.76 22.72
C PRO A 107 2.83 -3.14 22.10
N GLN A 108 2.28 -2.24 21.28
CA GLN A 108 1.00 -2.49 20.60
C GLN A 108 1.03 -3.80 19.78
N HIS A 109 -0.10 -4.51 19.71
CA HIS A 109 -0.23 -5.79 19.00
C HIS A 109 0.29 -5.72 17.56
N VAL A 110 -0.11 -4.68 16.83
CA VAL A 110 0.32 -4.39 15.46
C VAL A 110 1.84 -4.44 15.33
N LEU A 111 2.57 -3.78 16.21
CA LEU A 111 4.03 -3.73 16.16
C LEU A 111 4.65 -5.11 16.46
N ARG A 112 4.01 -5.90 17.33
CA ARG A 112 4.43 -7.28 17.60
C ARG A 112 4.20 -8.21 16.42
N ASP A 113 3.07 -8.06 15.72
CA ASP A 113 2.76 -8.80 14.48
C ASP A 113 3.71 -8.42 13.35
N GLU A 114 4.03 -7.14 13.25
CA GLU A 114 4.97 -6.61 12.27
C GLU A 114 6.41 -7.09 12.51
N LEU A 115 6.78 -7.28 13.77
CA LEU A 115 8.02 -7.92 14.21
C LEU A 115 7.86 -9.44 14.40
N ALA A 116 6.92 -10.09 13.70
CA ALA A 116 6.79 -11.55 13.68
C ALA A 116 7.90 -12.24 12.86
N ALA A 117 8.59 -11.51 11.99
CA ALA A 117 9.79 -11.95 11.27
C ALA A 117 10.96 -10.99 11.55
N THR A 118 12.19 -11.46 11.40
CA THR A 118 13.37 -10.60 11.56
C THR A 118 13.51 -9.64 10.37
N PRO A 119 14.01 -8.41 10.56
CA PRO A 119 14.31 -7.50 9.44
C PRO A 119 15.24 -8.13 8.40
N SER A 120 16.26 -8.86 8.86
CA SER A 120 17.18 -9.66 8.03
C SER A 120 16.46 -10.71 7.17
N SER A 121 15.37 -11.33 7.65
CA SER A 121 14.62 -12.30 6.84
C SER A 121 13.94 -11.66 5.62
N HIS A 122 13.43 -10.43 5.78
CA HIS A 122 12.91 -9.63 4.67
C HIS A 122 14.02 -9.21 3.72
N LEU A 123 15.16 -8.73 4.23
CA LEU A 123 16.30 -8.35 3.40
C LEU A 123 16.84 -9.53 2.56
N ARG A 124 16.90 -10.71 3.17
CA ARG A 124 17.32 -11.96 2.49
C ARG A 124 16.36 -12.32 1.36
N LEU A 125 15.05 -12.27 1.62
CA LEU A 125 14.03 -12.57 0.60
C LEU A 125 14.06 -11.56 -0.54
N THR A 126 14.16 -10.27 -0.22
CA THR A 126 14.30 -9.19 -1.21
C THR A 126 15.55 -9.40 -2.05
N GLY A 127 16.71 -9.62 -1.43
CA GLY A 127 17.96 -9.87 -2.13
C GLY A 127 17.87 -11.09 -3.06
N LEU A 128 17.22 -12.17 -2.60
CA LEU A 128 17.01 -13.37 -3.41
C LEU A 128 16.12 -13.09 -4.64
N ILE A 129 14.98 -12.43 -4.44
CA ILE A 129 14.04 -12.11 -5.53
C ILE A 129 14.72 -11.19 -6.54
N VAL A 130 15.34 -10.10 -6.07
CA VAL A 130 16.02 -9.13 -6.94
C VAL A 130 17.17 -9.80 -7.69
N PHE A 131 17.98 -10.62 -7.03
CA PHE A 131 19.07 -11.36 -7.67
C PHE A 131 18.54 -12.21 -8.83
N TRP A 132 17.55 -13.07 -8.60
CA TRP A 132 17.05 -13.96 -9.64
C TRP A 132 16.33 -13.21 -10.76
N THR A 133 15.58 -12.15 -10.45
CA THR A 133 14.93 -11.33 -11.47
C THR A 133 15.95 -10.61 -12.34
N VAL A 134 16.93 -9.93 -11.74
CA VAL A 134 17.96 -9.19 -12.47
C VAL A 134 18.91 -10.12 -13.21
N ALA A 135 19.38 -11.21 -12.58
CA ALA A 135 20.25 -12.18 -13.23
C ALA A 135 19.53 -12.93 -14.35
N GLY A 136 18.25 -13.28 -14.18
CA GLY A 136 17.43 -13.91 -15.21
C GLY A 136 17.22 -13.00 -16.42
N LEU A 137 16.75 -11.77 -16.19
CA LEU A 137 16.58 -10.77 -17.26
C LEU A 137 17.91 -10.41 -17.92
N GLY A 138 18.96 -10.22 -17.12
CA GLY A 138 20.31 -9.92 -17.60
C GLY A 138 20.90 -11.07 -18.41
N GLY A 139 20.63 -12.31 -18.03
CA GLY A 139 21.02 -13.51 -18.78
C GLY A 139 20.32 -13.60 -20.13
N ILE A 140 19.00 -13.36 -20.18
CA ILE A 140 18.24 -13.32 -21.45
C ILE A 140 18.76 -12.17 -22.34
N PHE A 141 18.97 -10.99 -21.76
CA PHE A 141 19.49 -9.83 -22.49
C PHE A 141 20.92 -10.08 -23.00
N ALA A 142 21.78 -10.73 -22.20
CA ALA A 142 23.13 -11.12 -22.59
C ALA A 142 23.11 -12.09 -23.77
N LEU A 143 22.18 -13.05 -23.79
CA LEU A 143 22.00 -13.93 -24.96
C LEU A 143 21.61 -13.09 -26.19
N GLY A 144 20.71 -12.10 -26.06
CA GLY A 144 20.38 -11.17 -27.14
C GLY A 144 21.60 -10.43 -27.69
N VAL A 145 22.40 -9.81 -26.81
CA VAL A 145 23.65 -9.12 -27.17
C VAL A 145 24.66 -10.08 -27.82
N LEU A 146 24.73 -11.33 -27.37
CA LEU A 146 25.65 -12.32 -27.91
C LEU A 146 25.20 -12.90 -29.24
N PHE A 147 23.90 -12.96 -29.55
CA PHE A 147 23.38 -13.58 -30.78
C PHE A 147 22.91 -12.59 -31.84
N THR A 148 22.86 -11.29 -31.54
CA THR A 148 22.43 -10.25 -32.48
C THR A 148 23.56 -9.24 -32.69
N GLU A 149 24.06 -9.13 -33.92
CA GLU A 149 25.18 -8.23 -34.26
C GLU A 149 24.85 -6.76 -33.93
N ASP A 150 23.64 -6.29 -34.23
CA ASP A 150 23.20 -4.92 -33.92
C ASP A 150 23.32 -4.57 -32.43
N LEU A 151 22.95 -5.49 -31.54
CA LEU A 151 23.04 -5.27 -30.08
C LEU A 151 24.47 -5.44 -29.56
N ARG A 152 25.31 -6.21 -30.26
CA ARG A 152 26.70 -6.43 -29.87
C ARG A 152 27.57 -5.21 -30.12
N GLU A 153 27.32 -4.51 -31.22
CA GLU A 153 28.05 -3.30 -31.60
C GLU A 153 27.54 -2.05 -30.86
N ASP A 154 26.32 -2.11 -30.31
CA ASP A 154 25.74 -1.03 -29.53
C ASP A 154 26.39 -0.89 -28.13
N PRO A 155 27.08 0.24 -27.83
CA PRO A 155 27.69 0.46 -26.51
C PRO A 155 26.64 0.58 -25.39
N ILE A 156 25.40 0.98 -25.69
CA ILE A 156 24.33 1.11 -24.69
C ILE A 156 23.97 -0.28 -24.14
N SER A 157 23.88 -1.29 -25.02
CA SER A 157 23.61 -2.68 -24.64
C SER A 157 24.64 -3.23 -23.64
N TRP A 158 25.93 -2.94 -23.81
CA TRP A 158 26.97 -3.32 -22.84
C TRP A 158 26.86 -2.57 -21.51
N ILE A 159 26.51 -1.29 -21.55
CA ILE A 159 26.27 -0.50 -20.33
C ILE A 159 25.09 -1.09 -19.54
N VAL A 160 23.99 -1.43 -20.23
CA VAL A 160 22.82 -2.08 -19.60
C VAL A 160 23.22 -3.41 -18.97
N LEU A 161 24.01 -4.24 -19.66
CA LEU A 161 24.54 -5.49 -19.08
C LEU A 161 25.40 -5.25 -17.84
N ALA A 162 26.29 -4.25 -17.86
CA ALA A 162 27.12 -3.90 -16.72
C ALA A 162 26.27 -3.44 -15.52
N VAL A 163 25.22 -2.64 -15.75
CA VAL A 163 24.26 -2.23 -14.72
C VAL A 163 23.53 -3.43 -14.14
N MET A 164 23.04 -4.35 -14.97
CA MET A 164 22.37 -5.57 -14.51
C MET A 164 23.31 -6.45 -13.67
N ALA A 165 24.57 -6.62 -14.10
CA ALA A 165 25.57 -7.35 -13.34
C ALA A 165 25.87 -6.70 -11.98
N ALA A 166 26.01 -5.37 -11.94
CA ALA A 166 26.23 -4.62 -10.71
C ALA A 166 25.04 -4.75 -9.74
N LEU A 167 23.80 -4.67 -10.24
CA LEU A 167 22.59 -4.86 -9.44
C LEU A 167 22.48 -6.29 -8.89
N ALA A 168 22.79 -7.31 -9.69
CA ALA A 168 22.81 -8.70 -9.25
C ALA A 168 23.88 -8.93 -8.16
N ALA A 169 25.09 -8.41 -8.36
CA ALA A 169 26.16 -8.47 -7.35
C ALA A 169 25.75 -7.77 -6.05
N GLY A 170 25.14 -6.58 -6.15
CA GLY A 170 24.59 -5.86 -4.99
C GLY A 170 23.53 -6.66 -4.24
N ALA A 171 22.60 -7.31 -4.96
CA ALA A 171 21.56 -8.15 -4.38
C ALA A 171 22.14 -9.38 -3.64
N GLU A 172 23.20 -9.99 -4.19
CA GLU A 172 23.91 -11.10 -3.54
C GLU A 172 24.66 -10.64 -2.28
N VAL A 173 25.29 -9.46 -2.31
CA VAL A 173 25.91 -8.86 -1.11
C VAL A 173 24.87 -8.64 -0.01
N LEU A 174 23.72 -8.05 -0.36
CA LEU A 174 22.62 -7.85 0.60
C LEU A 174 22.15 -9.17 1.20
N ARG A 175 22.02 -10.22 0.37
CA ARG A 175 21.64 -11.56 0.83
C ARG A 175 22.65 -12.13 1.83
N ARG A 176 23.96 -12.01 1.56
CA ARG A 176 25.01 -12.50 2.46
C ARG A 176 25.04 -11.74 3.79
N VAL A 177 24.93 -10.42 3.74
CA VAL A 177 24.83 -9.58 4.94
C VAL A 177 23.60 -9.97 5.76
N ALA A 178 22.46 -10.22 5.11
CA ALA A 178 21.24 -10.63 5.78
C ALA A 178 21.39 -11.97 6.51
N VAL A 179 22.03 -12.96 5.88
CA VAL A 179 22.29 -14.27 6.52
C VAL A 179 23.13 -14.12 7.78
N GLY A 180 24.22 -13.33 7.72
CA GLY A 180 25.09 -13.13 8.87
C GLY A 180 24.40 -12.48 10.08
N ARG A 181 23.42 -11.60 9.84
CA ARG A 181 22.68 -10.91 10.92
C ARG A 181 21.45 -11.68 11.42
N GLN A 182 21.04 -12.72 10.71
CA GLN A 182 19.74 -13.36 10.96
C GLN A 182 19.70 -14.09 12.30
N GLU A 183 20.78 -14.77 12.68
CA GLU A 183 20.84 -15.53 13.93
C GLU A 183 20.81 -14.60 15.15
N GLU A 184 21.61 -13.53 15.12
CA GLU A 184 21.65 -12.51 16.18
C GLU A 184 20.29 -11.82 16.37
N GLU A 185 19.67 -11.37 15.27
CA GLU A 185 18.36 -10.72 15.32
C GLU A 185 17.26 -11.70 15.77
N ALA A 186 17.32 -12.96 15.35
CA ALA A 186 16.35 -13.97 15.75
C ALA A 186 16.44 -14.28 17.25
N ALA A 187 17.65 -14.38 17.79
CA ALA A 187 17.88 -14.59 19.23
C ALA A 187 17.33 -13.41 20.05
N LEU A 188 17.67 -12.18 19.66
CA LEU A 188 17.16 -10.97 20.29
C LEU A 188 15.62 -10.93 20.26
N LEU A 189 15.03 -11.13 19.08
CA LEU A 189 13.58 -11.06 18.90
C LEU A 189 12.86 -12.18 19.67
N GLY A 190 13.46 -13.36 19.76
CA GLY A 190 12.99 -14.46 20.60
C GLY A 190 12.91 -14.07 22.08
N GLU A 191 13.96 -13.42 22.60
CA GLU A 191 13.97 -12.95 23.99
C GLU A 191 12.91 -11.88 24.26
N LEU A 192 12.80 -10.90 23.37
CA LEU A 192 11.77 -9.86 23.46
C LEU A 192 10.36 -10.45 23.47
N ARG A 193 10.08 -11.42 22.60
CA ARG A 193 8.78 -12.10 22.56
C ARG A 193 8.47 -12.90 23.83
N ARG A 194 9.45 -13.63 24.35
CA ARG A 194 9.30 -14.38 25.60
C ARG A 194 8.91 -13.44 26.74
N ARG A 195 9.59 -12.30 26.83
CA ARG A 195 9.29 -11.28 27.83
C ARG A 195 7.92 -10.65 27.63
N TRP A 196 7.54 -10.29 26.40
CA TRP A 196 6.20 -9.77 26.12
C TRP A 196 5.11 -10.77 26.47
N ALA A 197 5.30 -12.07 26.22
CA ALA A 197 4.30 -13.08 26.57
C ALA A 197 4.02 -13.08 28.07
N GLN A 198 5.06 -12.96 28.90
CA GLN A 198 4.94 -12.90 30.36
C GLN A 198 4.28 -11.59 30.85
N VAL A 199 4.66 -10.44 30.29
CA VAL A 199 4.14 -9.13 30.69
C VAL A 199 2.73 -8.89 30.15
N ALA A 200 2.40 -9.38 28.95
CA ALA A 200 1.10 -9.20 28.31
C ALA A 200 -0.05 -9.85 29.09
N ILE A 201 0.20 -10.99 29.74
CA ILE A 201 -0.79 -11.63 30.61
C ILE A 201 -1.15 -10.69 31.77
N ARG A 202 -0.12 -10.13 32.44
CA ARG A 202 -0.30 -9.19 33.56
C ARG A 202 -0.95 -7.88 33.12
N ALA A 203 -0.53 -7.33 31.98
CA ALA A 203 -1.12 -6.10 31.42
C ALA A 203 -2.60 -6.30 31.03
N THR A 204 -2.94 -7.46 30.46
CA THR A 204 -4.33 -7.79 30.10
C THR A 204 -5.21 -7.94 31.34
N ALA A 205 -4.72 -8.58 32.40
CA ALA A 205 -5.43 -8.68 33.67
C ALA A 205 -5.65 -7.30 34.30
N ALA A 206 -4.61 -6.45 34.33
CA ALA A 206 -4.71 -5.08 34.83
C ALA A 206 -5.73 -4.24 34.03
N ASP A 207 -5.76 -4.37 32.69
CA ASP A 207 -6.77 -3.72 31.84
C ASP A 207 -8.19 -4.26 32.08
N ALA A 208 -8.33 -5.57 32.31
CA ALA A 208 -9.61 -6.18 32.64
C ALA A 208 -10.16 -5.66 33.98
N ASP A 209 -9.30 -5.57 35.00
CA ASP A 209 -9.70 -5.03 36.30
C ASP A 209 -10.03 -3.54 36.21
N ARG A 210 -9.21 -2.73 35.53
CA ARG A 210 -9.52 -1.31 35.26
C ARG A 210 -10.87 -1.13 34.57
N ARG A 211 -11.22 -1.98 33.61
CA ARG A 211 -12.53 -1.96 32.93
C ARG A 211 -13.68 -2.36 33.85
N ARG A 212 -13.48 -3.32 34.74
CA ARG A 212 -14.52 -3.77 35.69
C ARG A 212 -14.86 -2.68 36.70
N THR A 213 -13.86 -1.92 37.13
CA THR A 213 -14.03 -0.84 38.12
C THR A 213 -14.46 0.50 37.50
N ALA A 214 -14.38 0.64 36.17
CA ALA A 214 -14.74 1.86 35.48
C ALA A 214 -16.27 2.02 35.37
N PRO A 215 -16.79 3.26 35.53
CA PRO A 215 -18.20 3.53 35.27
C PRO A 215 -18.54 3.28 33.79
N GLU A 216 -19.80 2.96 33.52
CA GLU A 216 -20.26 2.81 32.14
C GLU A 216 -20.10 4.11 31.36
N GLY A 217 -19.39 4.04 30.24
CA GLY A 217 -19.19 5.17 29.34
C GLY A 217 -20.14 5.10 28.16
N MET A 218 -20.87 6.18 27.92
CA MET A 218 -21.55 6.36 26.64
C MET A 218 -20.54 6.82 25.57
N LEU A 219 -20.42 6.04 24.51
CA LEU A 219 -19.75 6.48 23.28
C LEU A 219 -20.60 7.53 22.57
N PRO A 220 -19.99 8.57 21.98
CA PRO A 220 -20.67 9.45 21.04
C PRO A 220 -21.47 8.65 19.99
N ARG A 221 -22.76 9.00 19.79
CA ARG A 221 -23.67 8.29 18.86
C ARG A 221 -23.12 8.15 17.44
N TRP A 222 -22.26 9.07 17.02
CA TRP A 222 -21.63 9.12 15.69
C TRP A 222 -20.48 8.11 15.52
N LEU A 223 -19.97 7.54 16.62
CA LEU A 223 -19.01 6.42 16.61
C LEU A 223 -19.74 5.06 16.51
N SER A 224 -21.01 5.00 16.91
CA SER A 224 -21.84 3.79 16.80
C SER A 224 -22.58 3.66 15.46
N THR A 225 -22.52 4.66 14.57
CA THR A 225 -23.25 4.61 13.29
C THR A 225 -22.63 3.61 12.31
N PRO A 226 -23.47 2.82 11.62
CA PRO A 226 -23.03 1.73 10.73
C PRO A 226 -22.30 2.20 9.46
N SER A 227 -22.06 3.50 9.29
CA SER A 227 -21.53 4.07 8.04
C SER A 227 -20.16 3.54 7.62
N ALA A 228 -19.33 3.04 8.54
CA ALA A 228 -18.10 2.33 8.15
C ALA A 228 -18.39 1.02 7.39
N ARG A 229 -19.40 0.27 7.82
CA ARG A 229 -19.83 -0.96 7.12
C ARG A 229 -20.46 -0.64 5.78
N VAL A 230 -21.15 0.49 5.67
CA VAL A 230 -21.72 0.95 4.40
C VAL A 230 -20.61 1.33 3.42
N LEU A 231 -19.62 2.13 3.83
CA LEU A 231 -18.49 2.47 2.98
C LEU A 231 -17.68 1.25 2.55
N ASP A 232 -17.47 0.30 3.45
CA ASP A 232 -16.79 -0.97 3.12
C ASP A 232 -17.59 -1.79 2.09
N ARG A 233 -18.91 -1.90 2.26
CA ARG A 233 -19.78 -2.53 1.26
C ARG A 233 -19.75 -1.80 -0.07
N VAL A 234 -19.81 -0.48 -0.06
CA VAL A 234 -19.73 0.35 -1.28
C VAL A 234 -18.39 0.11 -1.97
N ALA A 235 -17.28 0.10 -1.23
CA ALA A 235 -15.96 -0.20 -1.79
C ALA A 235 -15.90 -1.62 -2.39
N VAL A 236 -16.45 -2.62 -1.71
CA VAL A 236 -16.51 -4.00 -2.23
C VAL A 236 -17.37 -4.09 -3.49
N VAL A 237 -18.53 -3.42 -3.52
CA VAL A 237 -19.42 -3.39 -4.69
C VAL A 237 -18.75 -2.67 -5.85
N LEU A 238 -18.12 -1.52 -5.61
CA LEU A 238 -17.38 -0.78 -6.63
C LEU A 238 -16.19 -1.58 -7.16
N LEU A 239 -15.47 -2.28 -6.30
CA LEU A 239 -14.37 -3.15 -6.68
C LEU A 239 -14.88 -4.30 -7.57
N ALA A 240 -15.95 -4.97 -7.15
CA ALA A 240 -16.57 -6.05 -7.91
C ALA A 240 -17.10 -5.54 -9.26
N ALA A 241 -17.80 -4.41 -9.29
CA ALA A 241 -18.28 -3.77 -10.51
C ALA A 241 -17.12 -3.42 -11.45
N THR A 242 -16.03 -2.85 -10.92
CA THR A 242 -14.83 -2.53 -11.69
C THR A 242 -14.22 -3.78 -12.32
N PHE A 243 -14.09 -4.88 -11.57
CA PHE A 243 -13.57 -6.13 -12.11
C PHE A 243 -14.49 -6.78 -13.14
N VAL A 244 -15.81 -6.74 -12.92
CA VAL A 244 -16.78 -7.26 -13.89
C VAL A 244 -16.74 -6.43 -15.18
N SER A 245 -16.72 -5.10 -15.07
CA SER A 245 -16.58 -4.21 -16.23
C SER A 245 -15.24 -4.42 -16.92
N LEU A 246 -14.14 -4.57 -16.19
CA LEU A 246 -12.84 -4.89 -16.76
C LEU A 246 -12.85 -6.24 -17.49
N GLY A 247 -13.48 -7.26 -16.92
CA GLY A 247 -13.63 -8.57 -17.56
C GLY A 247 -14.44 -8.49 -18.86
N ALA A 248 -15.58 -7.79 -18.82
CA ALA A 248 -16.41 -7.53 -20.00
C ALA A 248 -15.63 -6.76 -21.08
N PHE A 249 -14.82 -5.79 -20.67
CA PHE A 249 -13.96 -5.02 -21.54
C PHE A 249 -12.87 -5.88 -22.20
N MET A 250 -12.17 -6.71 -21.43
CA MET A 250 -11.16 -7.64 -21.96
C MET A 250 -11.77 -8.67 -22.93
N VAL A 251 -13.00 -9.12 -22.67
CA VAL A 251 -13.73 -10.00 -23.61
C VAL A 251 -14.01 -9.28 -24.93
N SER A 252 -14.46 -8.01 -24.89
CA SER A 252 -14.66 -7.20 -26.10
C SER A 252 -13.38 -7.10 -26.94
N VAL A 253 -12.25 -6.78 -26.30
CA VAL A 253 -10.93 -6.69 -26.96
C VAL A 253 -10.52 -8.03 -27.58
N PHE A 254 -10.67 -9.13 -26.83
CA PHE A 254 -10.31 -10.46 -27.30
C PHE A 254 -11.14 -10.89 -28.52
N LEU A 255 -12.40 -10.47 -28.62
CA LEU A 255 -13.26 -10.77 -29.78
C LEU A 255 -12.80 -10.07 -31.06
N ARG A 256 -12.11 -8.93 -30.95
CA ARG A 256 -11.57 -8.15 -32.09
C ARG A 256 -10.12 -8.49 -32.43
N GLN A 257 -9.27 -8.65 -31.42
CA GLN A 257 -7.84 -8.93 -31.55
C GLN A 257 -7.47 -10.22 -30.81
N GLN A 258 -7.66 -11.36 -31.48
CA GLN A 258 -7.32 -12.68 -30.93
C GLN A 258 -5.80 -12.89 -30.84
N CYS A 259 -5.02 -12.21 -31.68
CA CYS A 259 -3.57 -12.25 -31.65
C CYS A 259 -2.96 -10.92 -32.11
N ARG A 260 -1.75 -10.59 -31.63
CA ARG A 260 -1.07 -9.30 -31.88
C ARG A 260 -0.76 -9.04 -33.36
N THR A 261 -0.55 -10.10 -34.14
CA THR A 261 -0.13 -10.02 -35.55
C THR A 261 -1.23 -10.46 -36.51
N CYS A 262 -2.42 -10.76 -35.99
CA CYS A 262 -3.56 -11.17 -36.80
C CYS A 262 -4.28 -9.93 -37.30
N ASP A 263 -4.82 -10.02 -38.51
CA ASP A 263 -5.77 -9.01 -38.96
C ASP A 263 -6.98 -8.97 -38.02
N PRO A 264 -7.57 -7.77 -37.77
CA PRO A 264 -8.77 -7.65 -36.96
C PRO A 264 -9.89 -8.55 -37.50
N VAL A 265 -10.56 -9.26 -36.60
CA VAL A 265 -11.70 -10.11 -36.98
C VAL A 265 -12.94 -9.25 -37.02
N TYR A 266 -13.51 -9.08 -38.21
CA TYR A 266 -14.79 -8.41 -38.41
C TYR A 266 -15.94 -9.41 -38.33
N TRP A 267 -16.97 -9.04 -37.58
CA TRP A 267 -18.19 -9.83 -37.45
C TRP A 267 -19.34 -9.23 -38.24
N ASN A 268 -20.44 -9.98 -38.37
CA ASN A 268 -21.67 -9.42 -38.91
C ASN A 268 -22.21 -8.33 -37.98
N GLU A 269 -22.90 -7.35 -38.55
CA GLU A 269 -23.43 -6.13 -37.89
C GLU A 269 -24.11 -6.33 -36.52
N PRO A 270 -24.92 -7.38 -36.24
CA PRO A 270 -25.47 -7.58 -34.90
C PRO A 270 -24.41 -7.93 -33.83
N ILE A 271 -23.32 -8.60 -34.22
CA ILE A 271 -22.24 -8.98 -33.32
C ILE A 271 -21.30 -7.78 -33.12
N GLU A 272 -20.98 -7.03 -34.18
CA GLU A 272 -20.16 -5.81 -34.07
C GLU A 272 -20.83 -4.77 -33.16
N ASN A 273 -22.12 -4.50 -33.36
CA ASN A 273 -22.88 -3.60 -32.48
C ASN A 273 -22.87 -4.09 -31.02
N GLY A 274 -22.92 -5.41 -30.81
CA GLY A 274 -22.80 -6.01 -29.48
C GLY A 274 -21.43 -5.77 -28.84
N ILE A 275 -20.35 -5.90 -29.63
CA ILE A 275 -18.97 -5.65 -29.18
C ILE A 275 -18.74 -4.17 -28.88
N ASP A 276 -19.27 -3.25 -29.70
CA ASP A 276 -19.18 -1.81 -29.49
C ASP A 276 -19.90 -1.37 -28.21
N VAL A 277 -21.14 -1.84 -28.01
CA VAL A 277 -21.91 -1.56 -26.78
C VAL A 277 -21.20 -2.15 -25.57
N LEU A 278 -20.61 -3.34 -25.69
CA LEU A 278 -19.84 -3.96 -24.62
C LEU A 278 -18.59 -3.14 -24.28
N SER A 279 -17.83 -2.70 -25.28
CA SER A 279 -16.61 -1.89 -25.11
C SER A 279 -16.94 -0.53 -24.50
N LEU A 280 -17.86 0.23 -25.10
CA LEU A 280 -18.26 1.55 -24.63
C LEU A 280 -18.95 1.48 -23.26
N GLY A 281 -19.88 0.54 -23.08
CA GLY A 281 -20.62 0.36 -21.83
C GLY A 281 -19.72 -0.04 -20.67
N SER A 282 -18.76 -0.94 -20.90
CA SER A 282 -17.79 -1.33 -19.87
C SER A 282 -16.77 -0.21 -19.59
N GLY A 283 -16.29 0.50 -20.61
CA GLY A 283 -15.44 1.69 -20.44
C GLY A 283 -16.11 2.79 -19.64
N ALA A 284 -17.36 3.13 -19.98
CA ALA A 284 -18.17 4.10 -19.23
C ALA A 284 -18.43 3.63 -17.79
N ALA A 285 -18.72 2.34 -17.58
CA ALA A 285 -18.90 1.78 -16.24
C ALA A 285 -17.62 1.87 -15.39
N ILE A 286 -16.43 1.63 -15.98
CA ILE A 286 -15.14 1.81 -15.31
C ILE A 286 -14.94 3.27 -14.91
N ALA A 287 -15.22 4.22 -15.81
CA ALA A 287 -15.10 5.65 -15.53
C ALA A 287 -16.05 6.10 -14.40
N VAL A 288 -17.31 5.65 -14.44
CA VAL A 288 -18.28 5.90 -13.36
C VAL A 288 -17.82 5.28 -12.05
N CYS A 289 -17.33 4.03 -12.06
CA CYS A 289 -16.80 3.37 -10.87
C CYS A 289 -15.60 4.13 -10.30
N ALA A 290 -14.71 4.66 -11.14
CA ALA A 290 -13.58 5.48 -10.70
C ALA A 290 -14.05 6.80 -10.06
N GLY A 291 -15.00 7.50 -10.69
CA GLY A 291 -15.59 8.73 -10.15
C GLY A 291 -16.29 8.51 -8.81
N VAL A 292 -17.14 7.48 -8.72
CA VAL A 292 -17.81 7.12 -7.45
C VAL A 292 -16.80 6.67 -6.40
N SER A 293 -15.73 5.96 -6.78
CA SER A 293 -14.64 5.59 -5.88
C SER A 293 -13.90 6.81 -5.33
N ALA A 294 -13.65 7.84 -6.14
CA ALA A 294 -13.04 9.09 -5.70
C ALA A 294 -13.93 9.85 -4.69
N VAL A 295 -15.24 9.91 -4.95
CA VAL A 295 -16.23 10.49 -4.03
C VAL A 295 -16.31 9.68 -2.73
N ALA A 296 -16.38 8.35 -2.83
CA ALA A 296 -16.42 7.46 -1.67
C ALA A 296 -15.13 7.52 -0.83
N TRP A 297 -13.98 7.64 -1.48
CA TRP A 297 -12.69 7.85 -0.82
C TRP A 297 -12.66 9.18 -0.07
N THR A 298 -13.02 10.28 -0.74
CA THR A 298 -13.05 11.62 -0.14
C THR A 298 -14.01 11.68 1.05
N GLY A 299 -15.24 11.20 0.86
CA GLY A 299 -16.23 11.10 1.93
C GLY A 299 -15.77 10.19 3.08
N GLY A 300 -15.07 9.09 2.75
CA GLY A 300 -14.49 8.17 3.72
C GLY A 300 -13.35 8.80 4.54
N VAL A 301 -12.50 9.63 3.94
CA VAL A 301 -11.46 10.40 4.64
C VAL A 301 -12.10 11.42 5.57
N LEU A 302 -13.05 12.23 5.09
CA LEU A 302 -13.72 13.26 5.89
C LEU A 302 -14.49 12.67 7.08
N LEU A 303 -15.25 11.60 6.84
CA LEU A 303 -15.99 10.91 7.89
C LEU A 303 -15.05 10.31 8.95
N GLN A 304 -13.93 9.73 8.52
CA GLN A 304 -12.94 9.14 9.40
C GLN A 304 -12.23 10.23 10.23
N SER A 305 -11.88 11.37 9.63
CA SER A 305 -11.33 12.54 10.33
C SER A 305 -12.29 13.05 11.41
N ALA A 306 -13.58 13.19 11.09
CA ALA A 306 -14.59 13.63 12.05
C ALA A 306 -14.71 12.67 13.24
N ARG A 307 -14.62 11.36 12.99
CA ARG A 307 -14.63 10.31 14.02
C ARG A 307 -13.40 10.34 14.92
N GLU A 308 -12.22 10.52 14.33
CA GLU A 308 -10.98 10.66 15.08
C GLU A 308 -10.99 11.89 15.98
N ILE A 309 -11.45 13.03 15.47
CA ILE A 309 -11.60 14.26 16.26
C ILE A 309 -12.60 14.05 17.41
N ALA A 310 -13.75 13.44 17.14
CA ALA A 310 -14.76 13.16 18.16
C ALA A 310 -14.24 12.20 19.24
N LEU A 311 -13.49 11.16 18.85
CA LEU A 311 -12.89 10.21 19.78
C LEU A 311 -11.77 10.85 20.61
N ALA A 312 -10.91 11.65 19.98
CA ALA A 312 -9.85 12.38 20.68
C ALA A 312 -10.44 13.35 21.72
N ARG A 313 -11.51 14.09 21.38
CA ARG A 313 -12.24 14.94 22.32
C ARG A 313 -12.88 14.13 23.46
N TRP A 314 -13.49 12.99 23.14
CA TRP A 314 -14.09 12.11 24.14
C TRP A 314 -13.06 11.56 25.13
N ALA A 315 -11.87 11.17 24.64
CA ALA A 315 -10.76 10.71 25.47
C ALA A 315 -10.15 11.85 26.31
N ALA A 316 -10.01 13.05 25.72
CA ALA A 316 -9.52 14.23 26.41
C ALA A 316 -10.46 14.72 27.53
N ALA A 317 -11.76 14.45 27.43
CA ALA A 317 -12.74 14.78 28.47
C ALA A 317 -12.57 14.01 29.79
N GLY A 318 -11.60 13.08 29.87
CA GLY A 318 -11.11 12.50 31.12
C GLY A 318 -11.97 11.38 31.72
N GLY A 319 -11.29 10.48 32.42
CA GLY A 319 -11.88 9.38 33.18
C GLY A 319 -11.83 8.03 32.45
N SER A 320 -11.41 6.99 33.18
CA SER A 320 -11.56 5.61 32.74
C SER A 320 -13.04 5.28 32.60
N ARG A 321 -13.44 4.70 31.46
CA ARG A 321 -14.84 4.39 31.14
C ARG A 321 -14.93 3.00 30.53
N ARG A 322 -15.93 2.23 30.98
CA ARG A 322 -16.24 0.93 30.40
C ARG A 322 -16.96 1.12 29.09
N VAL A 323 -16.36 0.67 27.99
CA VAL A 323 -16.89 0.79 26.63
C VAL A 323 -16.73 -0.52 25.88
N ASP A 324 -17.68 -0.81 24.97
CA ASP A 324 -17.59 -1.90 24.00
C ASP A 324 -16.35 -1.73 23.09
N THR A 325 -15.35 -2.59 23.30
CA THR A 325 -14.05 -2.52 22.64
C THR A 325 -14.12 -2.77 21.14
N GLU A 326 -15.13 -3.52 20.65
CA GLU A 326 -15.28 -3.78 19.22
C GLU A 326 -15.63 -2.51 18.44
N ARG A 327 -16.23 -1.50 19.09
CA ARG A 327 -16.54 -0.21 18.46
C ARG A 327 -15.33 0.70 18.33
N ILE A 328 -14.37 0.60 19.25
CA ILE A 328 -13.15 1.42 19.26
C ILE A 328 -12.02 0.75 18.47
N ARG A 329 -12.05 -0.58 18.35
CA ARG A 329 -11.03 -1.40 17.68
C ARG A 329 -10.60 -0.88 16.29
N PRO A 330 -11.51 -0.55 15.34
CA PRO A 330 -11.09 -0.04 14.02
C PRO A 330 -10.28 1.27 14.09
N LEU A 331 -10.53 2.09 15.12
CA LEU A 331 -9.90 3.39 15.31
C LEU A 331 -8.51 3.27 15.98
N LEU A 332 -8.27 2.16 16.68
CA LEU A 332 -6.97 1.82 17.28
C LEU A 332 -6.06 1.00 16.35
N THR A 333 -6.62 0.30 15.36
CA THR A 333 -5.93 -0.77 14.63
C THR A 333 -5.52 -0.46 13.20
N GLU A 334 -5.71 0.78 12.70
CA GLU A 334 -4.90 1.48 11.65
C GLU A 334 -5.66 2.22 10.55
N ASN A 335 -6.99 2.26 10.56
CA ASN A 335 -7.69 2.88 9.44
C ASN A 335 -7.80 4.41 9.59
N ARG A 336 -6.65 5.10 9.71
CA ARG A 336 -6.59 6.53 9.96
C ARG A 336 -6.90 7.37 8.73
N ALA A 337 -7.56 8.50 8.93
CA ALA A 337 -7.89 9.41 7.84
C ALA A 337 -6.64 9.97 7.14
N LEU A 338 -5.62 10.35 7.91
CA LEU A 338 -4.39 10.92 7.35
C LEU A 338 -3.53 9.89 6.61
N VAL A 339 -3.54 8.62 7.03
CA VAL A 339 -2.90 7.53 6.28
C VAL A 339 -3.62 7.29 4.95
N ARG A 340 -4.97 7.32 4.93
CA ARG A 340 -5.74 7.24 3.68
C ARG A 340 -5.48 8.43 2.76
N LEU A 341 -5.33 9.62 3.33
CA LEU A 341 -4.98 10.83 2.56
C LEU A 341 -3.58 10.69 1.95
N GLN A 342 -2.60 10.25 2.74
CA GLN A 342 -1.23 9.98 2.28
C GLN A 342 -1.21 8.95 1.14
N LEU A 343 -1.93 7.83 1.29
CA LEU A 343 -2.04 6.81 0.24
C LEU A 343 -2.64 7.40 -1.03
N GLY A 344 -3.73 8.18 -0.92
CA GLY A 344 -4.37 8.82 -2.07
C GLY A 344 -3.50 9.87 -2.76
N LEU A 345 -2.85 10.75 -1.98
CA LEU A 345 -1.91 11.75 -2.52
C LEU A 345 -0.73 11.09 -3.23
N SER A 346 -0.18 10.02 -2.66
CA SER A 346 0.91 9.26 -3.27
C SER A 346 0.44 8.54 -4.53
N ALA A 347 -0.78 7.97 -4.53
CA ALA A 347 -1.34 7.30 -5.70
C ALA A 347 -1.59 8.29 -6.86
N LEU A 348 -2.19 9.45 -6.57
CA LEU A 348 -2.38 10.53 -7.55
C LEU A 348 -1.05 11.06 -8.07
N GLY A 349 -0.07 11.25 -7.17
CA GLY A 349 1.28 11.66 -7.53
C GLY A 349 1.98 10.66 -8.45
N ALA A 350 1.87 9.35 -8.18
CA ALA A 350 2.40 8.32 -9.08
C ALA A 350 1.78 8.43 -10.48
N GLY A 351 0.46 8.60 -10.57
CA GLY A 351 -0.22 8.75 -11.85
C GLY A 351 0.21 9.98 -12.62
N GLY A 352 0.34 11.13 -11.95
CA GLY A 352 0.82 12.35 -12.58
C GLY A 352 2.31 12.30 -12.97
N VAL A 353 3.16 11.60 -12.20
CA VAL A 353 4.55 11.31 -12.62
C VAL A 353 4.57 10.50 -13.91
N ILE A 354 3.75 9.45 -14.00
CA ILE A 354 3.69 8.59 -15.19
C ILE A 354 3.22 9.39 -16.41
N VAL A 355 2.08 10.07 -16.30
CA VAL A 355 1.47 10.82 -17.41
C VAL A 355 2.35 12.02 -17.79
N GLY A 356 2.88 12.76 -16.81
CA GLY A 356 3.77 13.89 -17.05
C GLY A 356 5.07 13.49 -17.73
N THR A 357 5.72 12.42 -17.27
CA THR A 357 6.98 11.94 -17.89
C THR A 357 6.73 11.37 -19.28
N ALA A 358 5.63 10.65 -19.46
CA ALA A 358 5.22 10.12 -20.77
C ALA A 358 5.03 11.26 -21.78
N ALA A 359 4.36 12.35 -21.37
CA ALA A 359 4.19 13.51 -22.21
C ALA A 359 5.51 14.20 -22.59
N VAL A 360 6.47 14.28 -21.66
CA VAL A 360 7.82 14.78 -21.99
C VAL A 360 8.52 13.87 -23.01
N TRP A 361 8.48 12.55 -22.80
CA TRP A 361 9.12 11.58 -23.71
C TRP A 361 8.48 11.53 -25.09
N ALA A 362 7.17 11.74 -25.16
CA ALA A 362 6.41 11.81 -26.40
C ALA A 362 6.42 13.20 -27.05
N GLU A 363 7.10 14.19 -26.45
CA GLU A 363 7.05 15.60 -26.86
C GLU A 363 5.61 16.14 -27.01
N TRP A 364 4.70 15.63 -26.19
CA TRP A 364 3.26 15.90 -26.29
C TRP A 364 2.91 17.28 -25.72
N ARG A 365 2.55 18.22 -26.60
CA ARG A 365 2.37 19.64 -26.27
C ARG A 365 0.99 20.01 -25.71
N ASN A 366 0.04 19.08 -25.74
CA ASN A 366 -1.35 19.32 -25.29
C ASN A 366 -1.48 19.34 -23.75
N MET A 367 -0.40 19.09 -23.02
CA MET A 367 -0.34 19.16 -21.57
C MET A 367 0.91 19.91 -21.11
N ASP A 368 0.75 20.78 -20.11
CA ASP A 368 1.88 21.39 -19.40
C ASP A 368 2.54 20.37 -18.47
N ALA A 369 3.35 19.49 -19.06
CA ALA A 369 4.03 18.41 -18.37
C ALA A 369 4.90 18.89 -17.19
N PRO A 370 5.66 20.01 -17.27
CA PRO A 370 6.36 20.58 -16.12
C PRO A 370 5.46 20.85 -14.92
N THR A 371 4.29 21.47 -15.15
CA THR A 371 3.34 21.77 -14.07
C THR A 371 2.74 20.49 -13.48
N VAL A 372 2.41 19.50 -14.31
CA VAL A 372 1.89 18.19 -13.86
C VAL A 372 2.93 17.44 -13.04
N LEU A 373 4.20 17.40 -13.48
CA LEU A 373 5.30 16.78 -12.75
C LEU A 373 5.56 17.47 -11.41
N LEU A 374 5.53 18.81 -11.37
CA LEU A 374 5.68 19.58 -10.14
C LEU A 374 4.53 19.29 -9.16
N ALA A 375 3.29 19.34 -9.62
CA ALA A 375 2.11 19.03 -8.80
C ALA A 375 2.19 17.59 -8.25
N SER A 376 2.65 16.65 -9.07
CA SER A 376 2.82 15.25 -8.67
C SER A 376 3.90 15.06 -7.62
N ALA A 377 5.07 15.69 -7.80
CA ALA A 377 6.14 15.70 -6.81
C ALA A 377 5.67 16.32 -5.48
N CYS A 378 4.97 17.45 -5.54
CA CYS A 378 4.36 18.09 -4.38
C CYS A 378 3.36 17.17 -3.67
N ALA A 379 2.51 16.44 -4.40
CA ALA A 379 1.56 15.50 -3.83
C ALA A 379 2.26 14.34 -3.10
N ILE A 380 3.32 13.78 -3.68
CA ILE A 380 4.11 12.69 -3.06
C ILE A 380 4.79 13.20 -1.79
N VAL A 381 5.47 14.34 -1.86
CA VAL A 381 6.15 14.97 -0.72
C VAL A 381 5.16 15.31 0.38
N LEU A 382 4.00 15.90 0.04
CA LEU A 382 2.94 16.22 0.99
C LEU A 382 2.42 14.94 1.66
N GLY A 383 2.24 13.85 0.91
CA GLY A 383 1.87 12.55 1.47
C GLY A 383 2.85 12.08 2.55
N VAL A 384 4.15 12.12 2.28
CA VAL A 384 5.20 11.75 3.26
C VAL A 384 5.16 12.67 4.48
N VAL A 385 5.08 13.98 4.27
CA VAL A 385 5.06 14.98 5.35
C VAL A 385 3.81 14.82 6.23
N VAL A 386 2.64 14.58 5.64
CA VAL A 386 1.39 14.32 6.37
C VAL A 386 1.52 13.06 7.22
N GLY A 387 2.03 11.95 6.66
CA GLY A 387 2.22 10.71 7.39
C GLY A 387 3.21 10.85 8.55
N TRP A 388 4.34 11.52 8.30
CA TRP A 388 5.39 11.71 9.31
C TRP A 388 4.97 12.65 10.43
N SER A 389 4.29 13.76 10.11
CA SER A 389 3.81 14.72 11.09
C SER A 389 2.64 14.20 11.95
N ASP A 390 1.81 13.30 11.40
CA ASP A 390 0.73 12.67 12.17
C ASP A 390 1.24 11.61 13.17
N ALA A 391 2.39 10.98 12.92
CA ALA A 391 2.91 9.92 13.76
C ALA A 391 2.97 10.27 15.28
N PRO A 392 3.58 11.39 15.72
CA PRO A 392 3.61 11.74 17.16
C PRO A 392 2.22 12.06 17.71
N ARG A 393 1.38 12.73 16.93
CA ARG A 393 0.00 13.07 17.32
C ARG A 393 -0.85 11.81 17.48
N SER A 394 -0.80 10.92 16.50
CA SER A 394 -1.51 9.65 16.48
C SER A 394 -1.17 8.76 17.68
N ARG A 395 0.11 8.72 18.06
CA ARG A 395 0.57 7.99 19.25
C ARG A 395 -0.07 8.53 20.52
N ARG A 396 -0.04 9.86 20.72
CA ARG A 396 -0.64 10.50 21.90
C ARG A 396 -2.14 10.25 21.97
N GLU A 397 -2.84 10.39 20.84
CA GLU A 397 -4.28 10.15 20.77
C GLU A 397 -4.63 8.69 21.06
N ARG A 398 -3.91 7.72 20.46
CA ARG A 398 -4.11 6.28 20.73
C ARG A 398 -3.81 5.92 22.18
N GLN A 399 -2.75 6.48 22.76
CA GLN A 399 -2.40 6.26 24.16
C GLN A 399 -3.50 6.80 25.09
N ALA A 400 -4.00 8.02 24.84
CA ALA A 400 -5.10 8.60 25.60
C ALA A 400 -6.39 7.76 25.49
N ILE A 401 -6.69 7.23 24.29
CA ILE A 401 -7.84 6.34 24.09
C ILE A 401 -7.65 5.02 24.86
N ARG A 402 -6.44 4.44 24.86
CA ARG A 402 -6.14 3.22 25.64
C ARG A 402 -6.28 3.45 27.13
N GLU A 403 -5.82 4.59 27.62
CA GLU A 403 -5.94 4.96 29.04
C GLU A 403 -7.41 5.20 29.44
N ALA A 404 -8.20 5.80 28.55
CA ALA A 404 -9.62 6.05 28.80
C ALA A 404 -10.50 4.79 28.71
N ALA A 405 -10.22 3.87 27.77
CA ALA A 405 -11.07 2.72 27.50
C ALA A 405 -10.54 1.38 28.02
N ALA A 406 -9.26 1.32 28.43
CA ALA A 406 -8.53 0.11 28.83
C ALA A 406 -8.85 -1.12 27.95
N PRO A 407 -8.72 -1.02 26.61
CA PRO A 407 -9.29 -2.00 25.70
C PRO A 407 -8.58 -3.36 25.74
N GLY A 408 -7.44 -3.48 26.43
CA GLY A 408 -6.60 -4.66 26.42
C GLY A 408 -5.75 -4.77 25.14
N ASP A 409 -5.38 -6.01 24.81
CA ASP A 409 -4.62 -6.31 23.60
C ASP A 409 -5.52 -6.33 22.36
N VAL A 410 -5.65 -5.17 21.72
CA VAL A 410 -6.51 -5.02 20.54
C VAL A 410 -5.82 -5.58 19.30
N VAL A 411 -6.30 -6.74 18.83
CA VAL A 411 -5.85 -7.42 17.60
C VAL A 411 -6.51 -6.78 16.35
N ARG A 412 -5.86 -6.72 15.18
CA ARG A 412 -6.54 -6.29 13.93
C ARG A 412 -7.75 -7.19 13.60
N ALA A 413 -8.83 -6.62 13.09
CA ALA A 413 -9.94 -7.40 12.54
C ALA A 413 -9.42 -8.23 11.35
N GLY A 414 -9.63 -9.56 11.35
CA GLY A 414 -9.12 -10.48 10.32
C GLY A 414 -7.96 -11.39 10.74
N ALA A 415 -7.12 -10.97 11.69
CA ALA A 415 -6.02 -11.81 12.21
C ALA A 415 -6.55 -12.95 13.07
N GLN A 416 -7.62 -12.71 13.84
CA GLN A 416 -8.35 -13.73 14.61
C GLN A 416 -8.97 -14.82 13.71
N THR A 417 -9.49 -14.45 12.54
CA THR A 417 -10.09 -15.40 11.57
C THR A 417 -9.04 -16.26 10.88
N ARG A 418 -7.86 -15.70 10.56
CA ARG A 418 -6.72 -16.48 10.04
C ARG A 418 -6.13 -17.41 11.11
N GLY A 419 -5.97 -16.94 12.34
CA GLY A 419 -5.53 -17.77 13.47
C GLY A 419 -6.49 -18.91 13.79
N ALA A 420 -7.79 -18.65 13.80
CA ALA A 420 -8.81 -19.68 14.01
C ALA A 420 -8.88 -20.70 12.85
N ARG A 421 -8.69 -20.26 11.60
CA ARG A 421 -8.59 -21.16 10.44
C ARG A 421 -7.32 -22.01 10.49
N ALA A 422 -6.17 -21.42 10.81
CA ALA A 422 -4.91 -22.15 10.96
C ALA A 422 -4.95 -23.16 12.12
N ALA A 423 -5.59 -22.80 13.23
CA ALA A 423 -5.80 -23.71 14.37
C ALA A 423 -6.78 -24.86 14.02
N ARG A 424 -7.82 -24.60 13.22
CA ARG A 424 -8.69 -25.66 12.67
C ARG A 424 -7.97 -26.56 11.67
N ALA A 425 -7.10 -25.99 10.84
CA ALA A 425 -6.32 -26.74 9.87
C ALA A 425 -5.25 -27.64 10.51
N ARG A 426 -4.74 -27.29 11.70
CA ARG A 426 -3.81 -28.13 12.49
C ARG A 426 -4.49 -29.21 13.33
N ARG A 427 -5.83 -29.16 13.47
CA ARG A 427 -6.63 -30.15 14.20
C ARG A 427 -7.32 -31.16 13.28
N ARG A 428 -7.19 -30.97 11.97
CA ARG A 428 -7.48 -31.96 10.93
C ARG A 428 -6.15 -32.52 10.48
#